data_AF-A0A315E4D1-F1
#
_entry.id   AF-A0A315E4D1-F1
#
_cell.length_a   1.000
_cell.length_b   1.000
_cell.length_c   1.000
_cell.angle_alpha   90.00
_cell.angle_beta   90.00
_cell.angle_gamma   90.00
#
_symmetry.space_group_name_H-M   'P 1'
#
loop_
_entity.id
_entity.type
_entity.pdbx_description
1 polymer ?
#
loop_
_entity_poly.entity_id
_entity_poly.type
_entity_poly.pdbx_seq_one_letter_code
_entity_poly.pdbx_strand_id
1 'polypeptide(L)'
;MTAIMSTLKLTAARKTRALPDVVKRRNKLLMKLGEQRMLAAAQAQGEHYTPTRLRSYKHADTGIRIMKEVPVRIKPWYWTGEKGEMLLAINYGSKQIELQKGKTAIDVGEAANLCKVLDTVIDAVRNGELDTQIESASVKLREGFKK
;
A
#
# COMPACT_ATOMS: atom_id res chain seq x y z
N MET A 1 30.09 1.49 44.64
CA MET A 1 29.30 1.49 43.39
C MET A 1 30.29 1.60 42.23
N THR A 2 30.31 0.62 41.33
CA THR A 2 31.36 0.45 40.31
C THR A 2 31.31 1.51 39.21
N ALA A 3 32.40 2.28 39.07
CA ALA A 3 32.58 3.45 38.18
C ALA A 3 32.39 3.19 36.66
N ILE A 4 32.26 1.93 36.26
CA ILE A 4 32.07 1.54 34.87
C ILE A 4 30.62 1.79 34.41
N MET A 5 29.64 1.71 35.31
CA MET A 5 28.22 1.92 34.95
C MET A 5 27.84 3.39 34.77
N SER A 6 28.67 4.32 35.28
CA SER A 6 28.47 5.78 35.16
C SER A 6 28.87 6.37 33.80
N THR A 7 29.55 5.61 32.92
CA THR A 7 29.89 6.06 31.56
C THR A 7 28.76 5.84 30.55
N LEU A 8 27.70 5.13 30.94
CA LEU A 8 26.57 4.79 30.09
C LEU A 8 25.40 5.74 30.32
N LYS A 9 24.79 6.24 29.24
CA LYS A 9 23.54 7.02 29.31
C LYS A 9 22.36 6.09 29.59
N LEU A 10 22.08 5.89 30.88
CA LEU A 10 20.95 5.09 31.32
C LEU A 10 19.65 5.83 30.99
N THR A 11 18.74 5.17 30.27
CA THR A 11 17.42 5.71 29.95
C THR A 11 16.35 4.67 30.30
N ALA A 12 15.20 5.13 30.80
CA ALA A 12 14.04 4.27 31.09
C ALA A 12 13.28 3.89 29.79
N ALA A 13 13.99 3.58 28.72
CA ALA A 13 13.40 3.27 27.43
C ALA A 13 12.74 1.89 27.47
N ARG A 14 11.42 1.85 27.28
CA ARG A 14 10.69 0.58 27.06
C ARG A 14 10.67 0.27 25.57
N LYS A 15 10.97 -0.98 25.21
CA LYS A 15 10.82 -1.46 23.83
C LYS A 15 9.34 -1.35 23.43
N THR A 16 9.02 -0.49 22.46
CA THR A 16 7.67 -0.38 21.91
C THR A 16 7.29 -1.72 21.27
N ARG A 17 6.39 -2.48 21.88
CA ARG A 17 6.00 -3.82 21.40
C ARG A 17 5.12 -3.80 20.15
N ALA A 18 4.44 -2.69 19.90
CA ALA A 18 3.56 -2.52 18.75
C ALA A 18 4.00 -1.33 17.90
N LEU A 19 4.06 -1.53 16.59
CA LEU A 19 4.24 -0.42 15.64
C LEU A 19 3.09 0.59 15.80
N PRO A 20 3.36 1.90 15.70
CA PRO A 20 2.31 2.91 15.67
C PRO A 20 1.32 2.63 14.54
N ASP A 21 0.03 2.89 14.76
CA ASP A 21 -1.00 2.57 13.76
C ASP A 21 -0.81 3.35 12.46
N VAL A 22 -0.32 4.58 12.52
CA VAL A 22 0.04 5.38 11.34
C VAL A 22 1.07 4.63 10.48
N VAL A 23 2.13 4.09 11.10
CA VAL A 23 3.17 3.32 10.41
C VAL A 23 2.60 2.03 9.81
N LYS A 24 1.69 1.35 10.51
CA LYS A 24 1.01 0.16 9.96
C LYS A 24 0.19 0.51 8.71
N ARG A 25 -0.57 1.61 8.73
CA ARG A 25 -1.37 2.08 7.59
C ARG A 25 -0.47 2.47 6.41
N ARG A 26 0.62 3.19 6.68
CA ARG A 26 1.64 3.56 5.68
C ARG A 26 2.23 2.33 5.00
N ASN A 27 2.71 1.36 5.78
CA ASN A 27 3.28 0.10 5.24
C ASN A 27 2.28 -0.67 4.37
N LYS A 28 1.00 -0.67 4.76
CA LYS A 28 -0.06 -1.30 3.97
C LYS A 28 -0.25 -0.62 2.61
N LEU A 29 -0.23 0.70 2.57
CA LEU A 29 -0.33 1.44 1.31
C LEU A 29 0.93 1.25 0.46
N LEU A 30 2.12 1.32 1.05
CA LEU A 30 3.40 1.08 0.36
C LEU A 30 3.46 -0.29 -0.31
N MET A 31 3.02 -1.34 0.38
CA MET A 31 2.95 -2.68 -0.21
C MET A 31 2.05 -2.72 -1.45
N LYS A 32 0.91 -2.00 -1.41
CA LYS A 32 -0.03 -1.93 -2.54
C LYS A 32 0.48 -1.08 -3.69
N LEU A 33 1.14 0.04 -3.40
CA LEU A 33 1.77 0.86 -4.43
C LEU A 33 2.92 0.10 -5.11
N GLY A 34 3.71 -0.67 -4.37
CA GLY A 34 4.71 -1.56 -4.95
C GLY A 34 4.12 -2.61 -5.89
N GLU A 35 2.99 -3.21 -5.52
CA GLU A 35 2.22 -4.11 -6.40
C GLU A 35 1.76 -3.41 -7.69
N GLN A 36 1.27 -2.16 -7.61
CA GLN A 36 0.87 -1.38 -8.79
C GLN A 36 2.06 -0.99 -9.67
N ARG A 37 3.21 -0.67 -9.08
CA ARG A 37 4.44 -0.37 -9.80
C ARG A 37 4.92 -1.58 -10.61
N MET A 38 4.94 -2.76 -10.00
CA MET A 38 5.32 -3.99 -10.69
C MET A 38 4.33 -4.34 -11.80
N LEU A 39 3.03 -4.15 -11.57
CA LEU A 39 1.99 -4.31 -12.60
C LEU A 39 2.23 -3.34 -13.78
N ALA A 40 2.50 -2.06 -13.51
CA ALA A 40 2.77 -1.07 -14.53
C ALA A 40 4.05 -1.38 -15.33
N ALA A 41 5.11 -1.83 -14.65
CA ALA A 41 6.37 -2.22 -15.29
C ALA A 41 6.20 -3.44 -16.22
N ALA A 42 5.48 -4.47 -15.77
CA ALA A 42 5.18 -5.64 -16.60
C ALA A 42 4.32 -5.26 -17.81
N GLN A 43 3.30 -4.43 -17.61
CA GLN A 43 2.47 -3.95 -18.72
C GLN A 43 3.27 -3.12 -19.74
N ALA A 44 4.23 -2.31 -19.30
CA ALA A 44 5.12 -1.58 -20.19
C ALA A 44 6.01 -2.51 -21.04
N GLN A 45 6.30 -3.71 -20.53
CA GLN A 45 7.04 -4.77 -21.24
C GLN A 45 6.14 -5.69 -22.08
N GLY A 46 4.82 -5.50 -22.04
CA GLY A 46 3.85 -6.39 -22.70
C GLY A 46 3.60 -7.70 -21.98
N GLU A 47 4.08 -7.84 -20.74
CA GLU A 47 3.92 -9.04 -19.92
C GLU A 47 2.71 -8.97 -18.98
N HIS A 48 2.17 -10.14 -18.62
CA HIS A 48 1.10 -10.25 -17.64
C HIS A 48 1.66 -10.39 -16.22
N TYR A 49 1.43 -9.39 -15.38
CA TYR A 49 1.78 -9.49 -13.96
C TYR A 49 0.72 -10.28 -13.18
N THR A 50 1.02 -11.55 -12.89
CA THR A 50 0.20 -12.42 -12.04
C THR A 50 0.99 -12.87 -10.82
N PRO A 51 1.10 -12.06 -9.75
CA PRO A 51 1.76 -12.49 -8.53
C PRO A 51 0.99 -13.65 -7.91
N THR A 52 1.72 -14.70 -7.53
CA THR A 52 1.17 -15.80 -6.76
C THR A 52 1.04 -15.37 -5.29
N ARG A 53 -0.11 -15.67 -4.68
CA ARG A 53 -0.28 -15.57 -3.23
C ARG A 53 -0.62 -16.93 -2.66
N LEU A 54 0.00 -17.25 -1.52
CA LEU A 54 -0.35 -18.43 -0.74
C LEU A 54 -1.75 -18.23 -0.15
N ARG A 55 -2.68 -19.12 -0.50
CA ARG A 55 -4.02 -19.16 0.06
C ARG A 55 -4.23 -20.51 0.72
N SER A 56 -4.71 -20.49 1.96
CA SER A 56 -5.07 -21.71 2.68
C SER A 56 -6.47 -22.15 2.23
N TYR A 57 -6.56 -23.37 1.74
CA TYR A 57 -7.81 -24.03 1.39
C TYR A 57 -8.08 -25.13 2.41
N LYS A 58 -9.33 -25.22 2.86
CA LYS A 58 -9.79 -26.35 3.68
C LYS A 58 -10.28 -27.43 2.73
N HIS A 59 -9.68 -28.62 2.79
CA HIS A 59 -10.19 -29.76 2.04
C HIS A 59 -11.58 -30.14 2.55
N ALA A 60 -12.52 -30.30 1.61
CA ALA A 60 -13.92 -30.59 1.91
C ALA A 60 -14.10 -31.92 2.67
N ASP A 61 -13.28 -32.94 2.33
CA ASP A 61 -13.46 -34.29 2.86
C ASP A 61 -12.60 -34.60 4.10
N THR A 62 -11.40 -34.03 4.22
CA THR A 62 -10.45 -34.35 5.30
C THR A 62 -10.30 -33.26 6.35
N GLY A 63 -10.83 -32.06 6.11
CA GLY A 63 -10.70 -30.92 7.02
C GLY A 63 -9.30 -30.33 7.16
N ILE A 64 -8.28 -30.93 6.51
CA ILE A 64 -6.89 -30.50 6.52
C ILE A 64 -6.75 -29.19 5.72
N ARG A 65 -5.97 -28.25 6.26
CA ARG A 65 -5.64 -26.98 5.60
C ARG A 65 -4.42 -27.17 4.70
N ILE A 66 -4.59 -27.01 3.40
CA ILE A 66 -3.47 -27.03 2.43
C ILE A 66 -3.18 -25.60 1.97
N MET A 67 -1.90 -25.23 1.94
CA MET A 67 -1.43 -23.97 1.38
C MET A 67 -1.20 -24.18 -0.11
N LYS A 68 -1.95 -23.47 -0.97
CA LYS A 68 -1.74 -23.49 -2.42
C LYS A 68 -1.39 -22.09 -2.91
N GLU A 69 -0.43 -22.00 -3.81
CA GLU A 69 -0.15 -20.77 -4.54
C GLU A 69 -1.24 -20.54 -5.59
N VAL A 70 -1.93 -19.40 -5.48
CA VAL A 70 -2.99 -19.02 -6.41
C VAL A 70 -2.59 -17.70 -7.07
N PRO A 71 -2.67 -17.59 -8.42
CA PRO A 71 -2.43 -16.34 -9.10
C PRO A 71 -3.51 -15.32 -8.69
N VAL A 72 -3.07 -14.15 -8.23
CA VAL A 72 -3.98 -13.07 -7.85
C VAL A 72 -3.95 -11.99 -8.92
N ARG A 73 -5.09 -11.76 -9.55
CA ARG A 73 -5.27 -10.61 -10.44
C ARG A 73 -5.30 -9.34 -9.60
N ILE A 74 -4.32 -8.47 -9.81
CA ILE A 74 -4.33 -7.12 -9.23
C ILE A 74 -5.17 -6.23 -10.14
N LYS A 75 -6.17 -5.56 -9.55
CA LYS A 75 -6.92 -4.52 -10.26
C LYS A 75 -6.00 -3.31 -10.44
N PRO A 76 -5.74 -2.85 -11.67
CA PRO A 76 -4.98 -1.63 -11.91
C PRO A 76 -5.65 -0.46 -11.22
N TRP A 77 -4.84 0.42 -10.66
CA TRP A 77 -5.27 1.67 -10.03
C TRP A 77 -5.27 2.85 -11.00
N TYR A 78 -5.01 2.57 -12.26
CA TYR A 78 -4.81 3.54 -13.31
C TYR A 78 -5.61 3.15 -14.54
N TRP A 79 -6.05 4.15 -15.30
CA TRP A 79 -6.84 3.98 -16.52
C TRP A 79 -6.55 5.11 -17.49
N THR A 80 -6.91 4.92 -18.76
CA THR A 80 -6.86 5.99 -19.77
C THR A 80 -8.15 6.80 -19.69
N GLY A 81 -8.01 8.12 -19.51
CA GLY A 81 -9.10 9.09 -19.51
C GLY A 81 -9.65 9.39 -20.91
N GLU A 82 -10.69 10.21 -20.96
CA GLU A 82 -11.39 10.55 -22.20
C GLU A 82 -10.52 11.34 -23.20
N LYS A 83 -9.50 12.07 -22.72
CA LYS A 83 -8.59 12.83 -23.58
C LYS A 83 -7.35 12.02 -23.98
N GLY A 84 -7.31 10.73 -23.64
CA GLY A 84 -6.17 9.86 -23.89
C GLY A 84 -5.05 9.99 -22.85
N GLU A 85 -5.25 10.77 -21.79
CA GLU A 85 -4.33 10.91 -20.67
C GLU A 85 -4.40 9.71 -19.74
N MET A 86 -3.27 9.33 -19.17
CA MET A 86 -3.19 8.28 -18.17
C MET A 86 -3.52 8.87 -16.79
N LEU A 87 -4.52 8.33 -16.12
CA LEU A 87 -4.94 8.77 -14.79
C LEU A 87 -4.62 7.70 -13.75
N LEU A 88 -4.15 8.11 -12.57
CA LEU A 88 -3.81 7.24 -11.44
C LEU A 88 -4.64 7.61 -10.20
N ALA A 89 -5.41 6.66 -9.68
CA ALA A 89 -6.13 6.77 -8.41
C ALA A 89 -5.43 5.99 -7.29
N ILE A 90 -5.14 6.64 -6.17
CA ILE A 90 -4.54 5.96 -5.01
C ILE A 90 -5.67 5.45 -4.11
N ASN A 91 -5.70 4.15 -3.84
CA ASN A 91 -6.74 3.54 -3.02
C ASN A 91 -6.19 3.05 -1.68
N TYR A 92 -6.90 3.34 -0.60
CA TYR A 92 -6.70 2.74 0.71
C TYR A 92 -7.83 1.75 1.01
N GLY A 93 -7.55 0.45 0.82
CA GLY A 93 -8.57 -0.59 0.92
C GLY A 93 -9.61 -0.44 -0.20
N SER A 94 -10.87 -0.24 0.15
CA SER A 94 -11.96 0.00 -0.80
C SER A 94 -12.26 1.49 -1.05
N LYS A 95 -11.55 2.42 -0.39
CA LYS A 95 -11.78 3.86 -0.51
C LYS A 95 -10.64 4.52 -1.28
N GLN A 96 -10.98 5.45 -2.16
CA GLN A 96 -10.00 6.29 -2.86
C GLN A 96 -9.51 7.40 -1.94
N ILE A 97 -8.21 7.68 -1.97
CA ILE A 97 -7.60 8.77 -1.21
C ILE A 97 -7.81 10.07 -1.98
N GLU A 98 -8.31 11.09 -1.30
CA GLU A 98 -8.32 12.47 -1.81
C GLU A 98 -6.94 13.08 -1.57
N LEU A 99 -6.23 13.43 -2.65
CA LEU A 99 -4.89 14.03 -2.58
C LEU A 99 -4.95 15.53 -2.32
N GLN A 100 -5.94 16.17 -2.94
CA GLN A 100 -6.38 17.53 -2.65
C GLN A 100 -7.90 17.53 -2.56
N LYS A 101 -8.49 18.59 -2.00
CA LYS A 101 -9.95 18.72 -1.87
C LYS A 101 -10.63 18.53 -3.23
N GLY A 102 -11.44 17.47 -3.35
CA GLY A 102 -12.15 17.12 -4.59
C GLY A 102 -11.31 16.50 -5.71
N LYS A 103 -10.00 16.29 -5.50
CA LYS A 103 -9.10 15.67 -6.49
C LYS A 103 -8.61 14.32 -5.98
N THR A 104 -9.07 13.26 -6.65
CA THR A 104 -8.83 11.87 -6.26
C THR A 104 -7.91 11.12 -7.22
N ALA A 105 -7.61 11.72 -8.38
CA ALA A 105 -6.75 11.14 -9.41
C ALA A 105 -5.57 12.07 -9.73
N ILE A 106 -4.44 11.48 -10.08
CA ILE A 106 -3.23 12.13 -10.58
C ILE A 106 -3.24 12.00 -12.09
N ASP A 107 -3.02 13.12 -12.79
CA ASP A 107 -2.74 13.09 -14.22
C ASP A 107 -1.26 12.71 -14.43
N VAL A 108 -1.05 11.57 -15.09
CA VAL A 108 0.25 11.00 -15.42
C VAL A 108 0.70 11.43 -16.82
N GLY A 109 -0.23 11.92 -17.66
CA GLY A 109 0.01 12.17 -19.07
C GLY A 109 0.18 10.85 -19.83
N GLU A 110 1.42 10.51 -20.19
CA GLU A 110 1.73 9.29 -20.96
C GLU A 110 1.88 8.05 -20.08
N ALA A 111 1.48 6.88 -20.61
CA ALA A 111 1.63 5.60 -19.93
C ALA A 111 3.09 5.28 -19.53
N ALA A 112 4.07 5.76 -20.30
CA ALA A 112 5.49 5.61 -19.99
C ALA A 112 5.91 6.30 -18.68
N ASN A 113 5.20 7.35 -18.26
CA ASN A 113 5.47 8.08 -17.03
C ASN A 113 4.87 7.42 -15.79
N LEU A 114 3.99 6.43 -15.96
CA LEU A 114 3.25 5.81 -14.86
C LEU A 114 4.16 5.22 -13.78
N CYS A 115 5.23 4.51 -14.18
CA CYS A 115 6.17 3.95 -13.22
C CYS A 115 6.88 5.05 -12.41
N LYS A 116 7.27 6.15 -13.07
CA LYS A 116 7.92 7.30 -12.43
C LYS A 116 6.98 7.99 -11.43
N VAL A 117 5.73 8.22 -11.82
CA VAL A 117 4.72 8.83 -10.94
C VAL A 117 4.43 7.93 -9.74
N LEU A 118 4.34 6.61 -9.94
CA LEU A 118 4.19 5.64 -8.84
C LEU A 118 5.38 5.68 -7.88
N ASP A 119 6.61 5.81 -8.38
CA ASP A 119 7.81 5.95 -7.54
C ASP A 119 7.77 7.24 -6.71
N THR A 120 7.41 8.37 -7.32
CA THR A 120 7.21 9.64 -6.60
C THR A 120 6.16 9.52 -5.48
N VAL A 121 5.03 8.86 -5.77
CA VAL A 121 3.98 8.62 -4.76
C VAL A 121 4.49 7.71 -3.65
N ILE A 122 5.25 6.67 -3.97
CA ILE A 122 5.85 5.75 -2.98
C ILE A 122 6.77 6.52 -2.03
N ASP A 123 7.61 7.41 -2.56
CA ASP A 123 8.53 8.22 -1.75
C ASP A 123 7.77 9.23 -0.87
N ALA A 124 6.75 9.90 -1.40
CA ALA A 124 5.88 10.79 -0.63
C ALA A 124 5.19 10.04 0.53
N VAL A 125 4.66 8.83 0.28
CA VAL A 125 4.08 7.97 1.33
C VAL A 125 5.15 7.55 2.33
N ARG A 126 6.36 7.19 1.89
CA ARG A 126 7.46 6.77 2.76
C ARG A 126 7.87 7.88 3.72
N ASN A 127 7.91 9.12 3.23
CA ASN A 127 8.18 10.34 4.00
C ASN A 127 7.03 10.73 4.94
N GLY A 128 5.83 10.13 4.77
CA GLY A 128 4.67 10.42 5.60
C GLY A 128 3.86 11.64 5.16
N GLU A 129 4.10 12.16 3.96
CA GLU A 129 3.42 13.34 3.42
C GLU A 129 1.91 13.11 3.21
N LEU A 130 1.52 11.84 3.04
CA LEU A 130 0.13 11.43 2.83
C LEU A 130 -0.56 10.85 4.08
N ASP A 131 0.09 10.91 5.25
CA ASP A 131 -0.43 10.28 6.48
C ASP A 131 -1.82 10.81 6.87
N THR A 132 -2.07 12.12 6.72
CA THR A 132 -3.36 12.74 7.07
C THR A 132 -4.49 12.26 6.15
N GLN A 133 -4.21 12.13 4.86
CA GLN A 133 -5.14 11.66 3.85
C GLN A 133 -5.43 10.16 4.04
N ILE A 134 -4.42 9.38 4.41
CA ILE A 134 -4.56 7.96 4.77
C ILE A 134 -5.45 7.79 6.01
N GLU A 135 -5.27 8.63 7.04
CA GLU A 135 -6.11 8.58 8.24
C GLU A 135 -7.56 8.91 7.90
N SER A 136 -7.81 9.98 7.14
CA SER A 136 -9.15 10.35 6.67
C SER A 136 -9.82 9.21 5.89
N ALA A 137 -9.10 8.61 4.93
CA ALA A 137 -9.60 7.46 4.17
C ALA A 137 -9.84 6.23 5.07
N SER A 138 -9.00 6.01 6.09
CA SER A 138 -9.17 4.94 7.06
C SER A 138 -10.42 5.13 7.92
N VAL A 139 -10.74 6.35 8.34
CA VAL A 139 -11.98 6.65 9.08
C VAL A 139 -13.20 6.37 8.21
N LYS A 140 -13.23 6.92 6.98
CA LYS A 140 -14.30 6.67 6.00
C LYS A 140 -14.48 5.17 5.69
N LEU A 141 -13.39 4.41 5.66
CA LEU A 141 -13.42 2.96 5.48
C LEU A 141 -14.05 2.25 6.69
N ARG A 142 -13.70 2.66 7.92
CA ARG A 142 -14.23 2.10 9.17
C ARG A 142 -15.73 2.35 9.34
N GLU A 143 -16.21 3.54 8.96
CA GLU A 143 -17.64 3.86 8.99
C GLU A 143 -18.46 2.91 8.11
N GLY A 144 -17.91 2.49 6.97
CA GLY A 144 -18.56 1.53 6.08
C GLY A 144 -18.75 0.13 6.68
N PHE A 145 -18.01 -0.23 7.73
CA PHE A 145 -18.14 -1.52 8.43
C PHE A 145 -19.12 -1.47 9.61
N LYS A 146 -19.63 -0.30 10.01
CA LYS A 146 -20.60 -0.17 11.12
C LYS A 146 -22.05 -0.48 10.71
N LYS A 147 -22.24 -1.24 9.61
CA LYS A 147 -23.56 -1.73 9.18
C LYS A 147 -23.80 -3.14 9.71
#